data_AF-A0A9W7FK64-F1
#
_entry.id   AF-A0A9W7FK64-F1
#
_cell.length_a   1.000
_cell.length_b   1.000
_cell.length_c   1.000
_cell.angle_alpha   90.00
_cell.angle_beta   90.00
_cell.angle_gamma   90.00
#
_symmetry.space_group_name_H-M   'P 1'
#
loop_
_entity.id
_entity.type
_entity.pdbx_description
1 polymer ?
#
loop_
_entity_poly.entity_id
_entity_poly.type
_entity_poly.pdbx_seq_one_letter_code
_entity_poly.pdbx_strand_id
1 'polypeptide(L)'
;MLSSLRPLLRPFSRPLHTTPPSLALVPMVIESSSRGERAYDIYSRLLRERIIMCNGPVTEEMSSVVTAQLLFLEAEVRVKEIIKTEYYEECGRRMGMIYS
;
A
#
# COMPACT_ATOMS: atom_id res chain seq x y z
N MET A 1 -30.94 -5.87 62.47
CA MET A 1 -30.34 -4.72 61.77
C MET A 1 -29.25 -5.28 60.87
N LEU A 2 -29.61 -5.57 59.63
CA LEU A 2 -29.40 -4.72 58.45
C LEU A 2 -27.95 -4.80 57.93
N SER A 3 -27.85 -5.24 56.66
CA SER A 3 -26.89 -4.81 55.64
C SER A 3 -25.42 -5.16 55.90
N SER A 4 -24.65 -5.77 54.99
CA SER A 4 -24.56 -5.48 53.56
C SER A 4 -23.58 -6.51 52.96
N LEU A 5 -24.00 -7.18 51.88
CA LEU A 5 -23.45 -7.04 50.52
C LEU A 5 -22.08 -7.71 50.28
N ARG A 6 -22.13 -8.76 49.44
CA ARG A 6 -21.05 -9.25 48.56
C ARG A 6 -20.59 -8.10 47.60
N PRO A 7 -19.52 -8.18 46.77
CA PRO A 7 -18.80 -9.39 46.35
C PRO A 7 -17.27 -9.28 46.09
N LEU A 8 -16.67 -10.47 45.97
CA LEU A 8 -15.63 -10.87 45.01
C LEU A 8 -15.08 -9.76 44.08
N LEU A 9 -13.93 -9.20 44.44
CA LEU A 9 -13.00 -8.60 43.48
C LEU A 9 -11.74 -9.45 43.46
N ARG A 10 -11.79 -10.55 42.71
CA ARG A 10 -10.56 -11.12 42.17
C ARG A 10 -10.03 -10.07 41.18
N PRO A 11 -8.78 -9.60 41.30
CA PRO A 11 -8.21 -8.80 40.23
C PRO A 11 -8.16 -9.71 39.02
N PHE A 12 -9.06 -9.47 38.08
CA PHE A 12 -8.96 -10.02 36.74
C PHE A 12 -7.79 -9.29 36.10
N SER A 13 -6.57 -9.76 36.37
CA SER A 13 -5.40 -9.42 35.58
C SER A 13 -5.67 -9.95 34.18
N ARG A 14 -6.39 -9.13 33.39
CA ARG A 14 -6.50 -9.32 31.95
C ARG A 14 -5.06 -9.42 31.45
N PRO A 15 -4.68 -10.48 30.72
CA PRO A 15 -3.41 -10.42 30.02
C PRO A 15 -3.48 -9.16 29.18
N LEU A 16 -2.49 -8.28 29.36
CA LEU A 16 -2.27 -7.20 28.41
C LEU A 16 -2.10 -7.93 27.09
N HIS A 17 -3.11 -7.85 26.23
CA HIS A 17 -2.99 -8.22 24.85
C HIS A 17 -1.90 -7.30 24.32
N THR A 18 -0.66 -7.78 24.32
CA THR A 18 0.43 -7.16 23.60
C THR A 18 0.04 -7.32 22.14
N THR A 19 -0.76 -6.38 21.62
CA THR A 19 -0.79 -6.15 20.18
C THR A 19 0.69 -5.97 19.81
N PRO A 20 1.27 -6.82 18.96
CA PRO A 20 2.60 -6.54 18.46
C PRO A 20 2.61 -5.11 17.91
N PRO A 21 3.75 -4.39 17.96
CA PRO A 21 3.83 -3.04 17.44
C PRO A 21 3.19 -3.07 16.06
N SER A 22 2.22 -2.19 15.87
CA SER A 22 1.51 -2.03 14.61
C SER A 22 2.53 -1.69 13.53
N LEU A 23 3.16 -2.72 12.95
CA LEU A 23 3.62 -2.70 11.58
C LEU A 23 2.43 -2.12 10.85
N ALA A 24 2.56 -0.90 10.32
CA ALA A 24 1.44 -0.15 9.78
C ALA A 24 0.67 -1.07 8.81
N LEU A 25 -0.42 -1.67 9.31
CA LEU A 25 -1.12 -2.71 8.59
C LEU A 25 -1.88 -1.95 7.51
N VAL A 26 -1.31 -1.93 6.32
CA VAL A 26 -1.96 -1.35 5.16
C VAL A 26 -3.24 -2.15 4.95
N PRO A 27 -4.42 -1.51 4.92
CA PRO A 27 -5.69 -2.23 4.79
C PRO A 27 -5.75 -2.95 3.45
N MET A 28 -6.30 -4.17 3.49
CA MET A 28 -6.48 -5.03 2.33
C MET A 28 -7.92 -4.93 1.81
N VAL A 29 -8.07 -4.86 0.49
CA VAL A 29 -9.33 -4.80 -0.25
C VAL A 29 -9.45 -6.06 -1.09
N ILE A 30 -10.62 -6.68 -1.08
CA ILE A 30 -10.94 -7.86 -1.88
C ILE A 30 -11.78 -7.40 -3.08
N GLU A 31 -11.36 -7.76 -4.28
CA GLU A 31 -12.08 -7.49 -5.52
C GLU A 31 -12.57 -8.79 -6.14
N SER A 32 -13.89 -8.90 -6.33
CA SER A 32 -14.52 -10.05 -7.00
C SER A 32 -14.49 -9.83 -8.52
N SER A 33 -13.71 -10.64 -9.23
CA SER A 33 -13.77 -10.74 -10.69
C SER A 33 -14.58 -11.97 -11.11
N SER A 34 -15.08 -12.01 -12.35
CA SER A 34 -15.80 -13.17 -12.90
C SER A 34 -14.99 -14.47 -12.92
N ARG A 35 -13.66 -14.37 -12.76
CA ARG A 35 -12.72 -15.50 -12.64
C ARG A 35 -12.26 -15.80 -11.20
N GLY A 36 -12.83 -15.12 -10.20
CA GLY A 36 -12.50 -15.32 -8.77
C GLY A 36 -12.17 -14.02 -8.03
N GLU A 37 -11.94 -14.16 -6.72
CA GLU A 37 -11.56 -13.06 -5.82
C GLU A 37 -10.04 -12.84 -5.84
N ARG A 38 -9.62 -11.57 -5.90
CA ARG A 38 -8.22 -11.18 -5.72
C ARG A 38 -8.12 -10.14 -4.62
N ALA A 39 -7.16 -10.33 -3.72
CA ALA A 39 -6.85 -9.40 -2.66
C ALA A 39 -5.75 -8.43 -3.10
N TYR A 40 -5.93 -7.15 -2.81
CA TYR A 40 -4.94 -6.09 -3.01
C TYR A 40 -4.81 -5.30 -1.71
N ASP A 41 -3.64 -4.72 -1.45
CA ASP A 41 -3.56 -3.61 -0.52
C ASP A 41 -4.19 -2.35 -1.14
N ILE A 42 -4.63 -1.41 -0.29
CA ILE A 42 -5.34 -0.22 -0.76
C ILE A 42 -4.52 0.60 -1.77
N TYR A 43 -3.19 0.68 -1.61
CA TYR A 43 -2.34 1.46 -2.51
C TYR A 43 -2.20 0.79 -3.87
N SER A 44 -2.03 -0.53 -3.94
CA SER A 44 -2.04 -1.24 -5.24
C SER A 44 -3.38 -1.15 -5.94
N ARG A 45 -4.49 -1.15 -5.20
CA ARG A 45 -5.82 -0.96 -5.79
C ARG A 45 -5.96 0.43 -6.42
N LEU A 46 -5.49 1.47 -5.72
CA LEU A 46 -5.48 2.84 -6.23
C LEU A 46 -4.53 3.03 -7.41
N LEU A 47 -3.37 2.38 -7.41
CA LEU A 47 -2.42 2.45 -8.52
C LEU A 47 -3.03 1.91 -9.82
N ARG A 48 -3.85 0.86 -9.76
CA ARG A 48 -4.61 0.39 -10.93
C ARG A 48 -5.63 1.38 -11.46
N GLU A 49 -6.17 2.22 -10.61
CA GLU A 49 -7.03 3.35 -10.99
C GLU A 49 -6.21 4.59 -11.39
N ARG A 50 -4.89 4.45 -11.52
CA ARG A 50 -3.90 5.47 -11.89
C ARG A 50 -3.76 6.58 -10.84
N ILE A 51 -3.98 6.26 -9.57
CA ILE A 51 -3.85 7.20 -8.45
C ILE A 51 -2.57 6.88 -7.69
N ILE A 52 -1.68 7.87 -7.59
CA ILE A 52 -0.43 7.81 -6.81
C ILE A 52 -0.57 8.71 -5.60
N MET A 53 -0.18 8.20 -4.43
CA MET A 53 -0.26 8.93 -3.16
C MET A 53 1.13 9.40 -2.74
N CYS A 54 1.31 10.72 -2.63
CA CYS A 54 2.53 11.35 -2.13
C CYS A 54 2.24 12.00 -0.77
N ASN A 55 2.58 11.30 0.32
CA ASN A 55 2.34 11.78 1.67
C ASN A 55 3.66 12.07 2.39
N GLY A 56 3.74 13.21 3.07
CA GLY A 56 4.91 13.59 3.86
C GLY A 56 5.97 14.40 3.08
N PRO A 57 7.16 14.60 3.67
CA PRO A 57 8.23 15.36 3.04
C PRO A 57 8.77 14.65 1.81
N VAL A 58 9.14 15.42 0.79
CA VAL A 58 9.73 14.89 -0.44
C VAL A 58 11.19 14.54 -0.17
N THR A 59 11.48 13.25 -0.10
CA THR A 59 12.84 12.70 0.00
C THR A 59 13.24 12.04 -1.31
N GLU A 60 14.54 11.77 -1.47
CA GLU A 60 15.08 11.05 -2.64
C GLU A 60 14.44 9.67 -2.81
N GLU A 61 14.24 8.95 -1.70
CA GLU A 61 13.57 7.65 -1.69
C GLU A 61 12.12 7.75 -2.19
N MET A 62 11.37 8.77 -1.73
CA MET A 62 10.01 9.03 -2.21
C MET A 62 9.99 9.32 -3.71
N SER A 63 10.90 10.18 -4.17
CA SER A 63 10.99 10.57 -5.58
C SER A 63 11.27 9.36 -6.49
N SER A 64 12.16 8.47 -6.06
CA SER A 64 12.47 7.22 -6.77
C SER A 64 11.23 6.32 -6.90
N VAL A 65 10.48 6.12 -5.81
CA VAL A 65 9.26 5.30 -5.82
C VAL A 65 8.17 5.88 -6.72
N VAL A 66 7.94 7.20 -6.64
CA VAL A 66 6.94 7.90 -7.48
C VAL A 66 7.33 7.81 -8.96
N THR A 67 8.60 7.99 -9.29
CA THR A 67 9.10 7.87 -10.67
C THR A 67 8.89 6.46 -11.21
N ALA A 68 9.19 5.43 -10.43
CA ALA A 68 8.94 4.05 -10.81
C ALA A 68 7.44 3.77 -11.05
N GLN A 69 6.56 4.28 -10.18
CA GLN A 69 5.11 4.12 -10.34
C GLN A 69 4.57 4.84 -11.60
N LEU A 70 5.08 6.03 -11.92
CA LEU A 70 4.71 6.76 -13.13
C LEU A 70 5.13 6.01 -14.40
N LEU A 71 6.37 5.51 -14.45
CA LEU A 71 6.88 4.72 -15.58
C LEU A 71 6.11 3.41 -15.76
N PHE A 72 5.71 2.78 -14.65
CA PHE A 72 4.85 1.61 -14.66
C PHE A 72 3.49 1.90 -15.31
N LEU A 73 2.83 2.99 -14.90
CA LEU A 73 1.54 3.39 -15.48
C LEU A 73 1.64 3.79 -16.95
N GLU A 74 2.72 4.46 -17.35
CA GLU A 74 2.99 4.77 -18.76
C GLU A 74 3.17 3.48 -19.59
N ALA A 75 3.82 2.46 -19.02
CA ALA A 75 3.97 1.16 -19.66
C ALA A 75 2.66 0.41 -19.85
N GLU A 76 1.74 0.44 -18.89
CA GLU A 76 0.44 -0.20 -19.07
C GLU A 76 -0.39 0.44 -20.21
N VAL A 77 -0.25 1.75 -20.42
CA VAL A 77 -0.87 2.43 -21.57
C VAL A 77 -0.17 2.04 -22.87
N ARG A 78 1.17 2.03 -22.90
CA ARG A 78 1.95 1.68 -24.09
C ARG A 78 1.89 0.20 -24.47
N VAL A 79 1.67 -0.72 -23.53
CA VAL A 79 1.52 -2.16 -23.81
C VAL A 79 0.27 -2.47 -24.65
N LYS A 80 -0.75 -1.60 -24.63
CA LYS A 80 -1.87 -1.72 -25.56
C LYS A 80 -1.54 -1.28 -26.99
N GLU A 81 -0.53 -0.45 -27.20
CA GLU A 81 -0.16 0.06 -28.53
C GLU A 81 1.14 -0.54 -29.09
N ILE A 82 2.07 -0.98 -28.25
CA ILE A 82 3.45 -1.29 -28.64
C ILE A 82 3.87 -2.59 -27.95
N ILE A 83 3.71 -3.70 -28.66
CA ILE A 83 4.25 -4.99 -28.26
C ILE A 83 5.78 -4.95 -28.46
N LYS A 84 6.49 -4.68 -27.36
CA LYS A 84 7.62 -5.51 -26.86
C LYS A 84 9.03 -5.44 -27.50
N THR A 85 9.51 -4.32 -28.07
CA THR A 85 10.92 -4.29 -28.59
C THR A 85 11.79 -3.08 -28.24
N GLU A 86 11.26 -1.95 -27.74
CA GLU A 86 12.07 -0.71 -27.59
C GLU A 86 12.17 -0.17 -26.15
N TYR A 87 11.59 -0.88 -25.18
CA TYR A 87 11.26 -0.30 -23.86
C TYR A 87 12.46 0.08 -22.97
N TYR A 88 13.61 -0.60 -23.08
CA TYR A 88 14.77 -0.34 -22.21
C TYR A 88 15.70 0.75 -22.74
N GLU A 89 15.83 0.88 -24.06
CA GLU A 89 16.69 1.89 -24.70
C GLU A 89 16.14 3.31 -24.55
N GLU A 90 14.83 3.48 -24.67
CA GLU A 90 14.21 4.81 -24.63
C GLU A 90 14.00 5.31 -23.20
N CYS A 91 13.69 4.40 -22.27
CA CYS A 91 13.49 4.74 -20.86
C CYS A 91 14.79 5.18 -20.20
N GLY A 92 15.93 4.53 -20.48
CA GLY A 92 17.25 4.98 -20.01
C GLY A 92 17.65 6.37 -20.53
N ARG A 93 17.28 6.69 -21.77
CA ARG A 93 17.59 7.97 -22.41
C ARG A 93 16.79 9.14 -21.83
N ARG A 94 15.54 8.91 -21.41
CA ARG A 94 14.72 9.90 -20.69
C ARG A 94 15.06 10.00 -19.21
N MET A 95 15.40 8.88 -18.57
CA MET A 95 15.77 8.87 -17.15
C MET A 95 17.04 9.69 -16.88
N GLY A 96 18.02 9.67 -17.80
CA GLY A 96 19.23 10.51 -17.72
C GLY A 96 18.98 12.03 -17.76
N MET A 97 17.79 12.48 -18.14
CA MET A 97 17.40 13.90 -18.07
C MET A 97 16.75 14.31 -16.74
N ILE A 98 16.34 13.34 -15.91
CA ILE A 98 15.68 13.60 -14.62
C ILE A 98 16.71 13.60 -13.46
N TYR A 99 17.84 12.91 -13.63
CA TYR A 99 18.89 12.76 -12.61
C TYR A 99 20.13 13.68 -12.83
N SER A 100 20.00 14.78 -13.60
CA SER A 100 21.05 15.80 -13.75
C SER A 100 20.67 17.12 -13.09
#